data_AF-A0A7W6MN61-F1
#
_entry.id   AF-A0A7W6MN61-F1
#
_cell.length_a   1.000
_cell.length_b   1.000
_cell.length_c   1.000
_cell.angle_alpha   90.00
_cell.angle_beta   90.00
_cell.angle_gamma   90.00
#
_symmetry.space_group_name_H-M   'P 1'
#
loop_
_entity.id
_entity.type
_entity.pdbx_description
1 polymer ?
#
loop_
_entity_poly.entity_id
_entity_poly.type
_entity_poly.pdbx_seq_one_letter_code
_entity_poly.pdbx_strand_id
1 'polypeptide(L)'
;MKMTKDMTAFRAVAEARLNKIFAERHAAILGPLYAVHARKAADAACVVASDVSSLLLAPEAKRRGVSEKTLAAQVLIRANRQSAILGLLEAERQDAQAEIAAAKSPAELDSILAVHGG
;
A
#
# COMPACT_ATOMS: atom_id res chain seq x y z
N MET A 1 18.01 10.20 38.30
CA MET A 1 17.70 10.03 36.86
C MET A 1 17.05 8.66 36.61
N LYS A 2 15.72 8.58 36.65
CA LYS A 2 14.93 7.39 36.25
C LYS A 2 13.59 7.91 35.70
N MET A 3 13.59 8.38 34.46
CA MET A 3 12.36 8.75 33.72
C MET A 3 12.35 8.19 32.29
N THR A 4 13.47 7.70 31.77
CA THR A 4 13.57 7.13 30.42
C THR A 4 12.95 5.74 30.27
N LYS A 5 12.71 5.00 31.36
CA LYS A 5 12.12 3.65 31.30
C LYS A 5 10.63 3.62 30.97
N ASP A 6 9.92 4.74 31.12
CA ASP A 6 8.46 4.77 30.94
C ASP A 6 8.06 4.88 29.46
N MET A 7 8.69 5.79 28.71
CA MET A 7 8.30 6.08 27.32
C MET A 7 8.54 4.93 26.34
N THR A 8 9.49 4.03 26.60
CA THR A 8 9.77 2.91 25.69
C THR A 8 8.57 1.99 25.53
N ALA A 9 7.86 1.69 26.63
CA ALA A 9 6.66 0.85 26.58
C ALA A 9 5.51 1.56 25.83
N PHE A 10 5.32 2.86 26.08
CA PHE A 10 4.30 3.65 25.38
C PHE A 10 4.57 3.73 23.87
N ARG A 11 5.83 3.93 23.45
CA ARG A 11 6.19 3.94 22.03
C ARG A 11 5.95 2.60 21.34
N ALA A 12 6.32 1.49 21.98
CA ALA A 12 6.07 0.15 21.42
C ALA A 12 4.57 -0.11 21.21
N VAL A 13 3.72 0.30 22.16
CA VAL A 13 2.26 0.22 22.02
C VAL A 13 1.76 1.13 20.90
N ALA A 14 2.28 2.37 20.81
CA ALA A 14 1.91 3.30 19.75
C ALA A 14 2.30 2.77 18.36
N GLU A 15 3.51 2.22 18.19
CA GLU A 15 3.97 1.60 16.95
C GLU A 15 3.07 0.42 16.55
N ALA A 16 2.66 -0.43 17.50
CA ALA A 16 1.74 -1.52 17.22
C ALA A 16 0.37 -1.02 16.74
N ARG A 17 -0.15 0.05 17.36
CA ARG A 17 -1.42 0.68 16.94
C ARG A 17 -1.28 1.33 15.55
N LEU A 18 -0.19 2.04 15.30
CA LEU A 18 0.13 2.63 14.00
C LEU A 18 0.17 1.55 12.91
N ASN A 19 0.88 0.45 13.16
CA ASN A 19 0.96 -0.66 12.21
C ASN A 19 -0.41 -1.27 11.92
N LYS A 20 -1.30 -1.35 12.92
CA LYS A 20 -2.69 -1.80 12.70
C LYS A 20 -3.47 -0.84 11.80
N ILE A 21 -3.42 0.47 12.09
CA ILE A 21 -4.08 1.52 11.28
C ILE A 21 -3.61 1.43 9.81
N PHE A 22 -2.30 1.37 9.59
CA PHE A 22 -1.74 1.31 8.25
C PHE A 22 -2.03 -0.03 7.56
N ALA A 23 -2.08 -1.15 8.28
CA ALA A 23 -2.50 -2.42 7.72
C ALA A 23 -3.96 -2.39 7.21
N GLU A 24 -4.87 -1.75 7.97
CA GLU A 24 -6.27 -1.57 7.57
C GLU A 24 -6.39 -0.67 6.32
N ARG A 25 -5.66 0.46 6.29
CA ARG A 25 -5.61 1.36 5.12
C ARG A 25 -5.02 0.67 3.90
N HIS A 26 -3.95 -0.12 4.09
CA HIS A 26 -3.33 -0.91 3.02
C HIS A 26 -4.33 -1.94 2.46
N ALA A 27 -5.05 -2.65 3.32
CA ALA A 27 -6.08 -3.60 2.91
C ALA A 27 -7.22 -2.92 2.13
N ALA A 28 -7.62 -1.71 2.54
CA ALA A 28 -8.65 -0.93 1.84
C ALA A 28 -8.21 -0.51 0.43
N ILE A 29 -6.94 -0.11 0.24
CA ILE A 29 -6.40 0.25 -1.09
C ILE A 29 -6.27 -0.98 -1.99
N LEU A 30 -5.79 -2.10 -1.43
CA LEU A 30 -5.56 -3.32 -2.20
C LEU A 30 -6.87 -3.98 -2.63
N GLY A 31 -7.85 -4.02 -1.71
CA GLY A 31 -9.11 -4.72 -1.89
C GLY A 31 -8.94 -6.25 -1.98
N PRO A 32 -10.06 -7.00 -2.00
CA PRO A 32 -10.05 -8.46 -1.91
C PRO A 32 -9.45 -9.16 -3.15
N LEU A 33 -9.40 -8.48 -4.29
CA LEU A 33 -8.93 -9.04 -5.56
C LEU A 33 -7.51 -8.62 -5.94
N TYR A 34 -6.75 -8.04 -5.01
CA TYR A 34 -5.40 -7.56 -5.30
C TYR A 34 -4.51 -8.63 -5.93
N ALA A 35 -4.50 -9.85 -5.40
CA ALA A 35 -3.67 -10.93 -5.93
C ALA A 35 -3.97 -11.22 -7.43
N VAL A 36 -5.24 -11.16 -7.82
CA VAL A 36 -5.66 -11.31 -9.22
C VAL A 36 -5.19 -10.13 -10.07
N HIS A 37 -5.33 -8.90 -9.56
CA HIS A 37 -4.87 -7.70 -10.26
C HIS A 37 -3.34 -7.67 -10.41
N ALA A 38 -2.59 -8.05 -9.38
CA ALA A 38 -1.15 -8.16 -9.41
C ALA A 38 -0.68 -9.21 -10.43
N ARG A 39 -1.34 -10.38 -10.47
CA ARG A 39 -1.04 -11.38 -11.50
C ARG A 39 -1.35 -10.86 -12.90
N LYS A 40 -2.48 -10.18 -13.10
CA LYS A 40 -2.80 -9.54 -14.39
C LYS A 40 -1.77 -8.49 -14.79
N ALA A 41 -1.22 -7.74 -13.85
CA ALA A 41 -0.17 -6.76 -14.14
C ALA A 41 1.14 -7.43 -14.57
N ALA A 42 1.53 -8.54 -13.94
CA ALA A 42 2.69 -9.32 -14.36
C ALA A 42 2.51 -9.91 -15.77
N ASP A 43 1.34 -10.47 -16.06
CA ASP A 43 0.98 -10.94 -17.39
C ASP A 43 0.99 -9.79 -18.42
N ALA A 44 0.46 -8.62 -18.06
CA ALA A 44 0.47 -7.42 -18.92
C ALA A 44 1.89 -6.96 -19.24
N ALA A 45 2.81 -7.01 -18.28
CA ALA A 45 4.21 -6.70 -18.50
C ALA A 45 4.84 -7.65 -19.53
N CYS A 46 4.50 -8.94 -19.49
CA CYS A 46 4.98 -9.93 -20.46
C CYS A 46 4.43 -9.68 -21.87
N VAL A 47 3.14 -9.34 -22.00
CA VAL A 47 2.52 -9.00 -23.30
C VAL A 47 3.21 -7.78 -23.93
N VAL A 48 3.50 -6.75 -23.13
CA VAL A 48 4.17 -5.53 -23.63
C VAL A 48 5.63 -5.79 -23.99
N ALA A 49 6.35 -6.58 -23.20
CA ALA A 49 7.79 -6.83 -23.39
C ALA A 49 8.09 -7.82 -24.53
N SER A 50 7.29 -8.87 -24.68
CA SER A 50 7.64 -10.02 -25.53
C SER A 50 6.63 -10.32 -26.63
N ASP A 51 5.55 -9.54 -26.74
CA ASP A 51 4.45 -9.76 -27.68
C ASP A 51 3.83 -11.19 -27.60
N VAL A 52 3.91 -11.79 -26.42
CA VAL A 52 3.35 -13.12 -26.14
C VAL A 52 1.94 -12.94 -25.59
N SER A 53 0.98 -13.67 -26.15
CA SER A 53 -0.40 -13.65 -25.66
C SER A 53 -0.52 -14.22 -24.25
N SER A 54 -1.27 -13.55 -23.38
CA SER A 54 -1.61 -13.93 -22.01
C SER A 54 -2.96 -14.63 -21.94
N LEU A 55 -2.99 -15.74 -21.20
CA LEU A 55 -4.22 -16.49 -20.89
C LEU A 55 -5.24 -15.66 -20.10
N LEU A 56 -4.78 -14.67 -19.33
CA LEU A 56 -5.64 -13.82 -18.51
C LEU A 56 -6.15 -12.59 -19.27
N LEU A 57 -5.37 -12.07 -20.23
CA LEU A 57 -5.70 -10.84 -20.95
C LEU A 57 -6.39 -11.11 -22.29
N ALA A 58 -6.02 -12.16 -23.02
CA ALA A 58 -6.59 -12.43 -24.34
C ALA A 58 -8.12 -12.60 -24.36
N PRO A 59 -8.76 -13.38 -23.44
CA PRO A 59 -10.21 -13.49 -23.40
C PRO A 59 -10.90 -12.16 -23.07
N GLU A 60 -10.29 -11.37 -22.19
CA GLU A 60 -10.81 -10.08 -21.75
C GLU A 60 -10.70 -9.02 -22.86
N ALA A 61 -9.58 -9.00 -23.59
CA ALA A 61 -9.36 -8.13 -24.73
C ALA A 61 -10.39 -8.41 -25.83
N LYS A 62 -10.61 -9.70 -26.15
CA LYS A 62 -11.64 -10.13 -27.10
C LYS A 62 -13.04 -9.69 -26.68
N ARG A 63 -13.42 -9.90 -25.41
CA ARG A 63 -14.73 -9.49 -24.87
C ARG A 63 -14.94 -7.98 -24.93
N ARG A 64 -13.88 -7.19 -24.71
CA ARG A 64 -13.90 -5.72 -24.72
C ARG A 64 -13.75 -5.12 -26.13
N GLY A 65 -13.46 -5.92 -27.15
CA GLY A 65 -13.23 -5.43 -28.52
C GLY A 65 -11.96 -4.59 -28.66
N VAL A 66 -10.94 -4.81 -27.83
CA VAL A 66 -9.66 -4.08 -27.87
C VAL A 66 -8.50 -5.04 -28.14
N SER A 67 -7.38 -4.51 -28.62
CA SER A 67 -6.15 -5.32 -28.74
C SER A 67 -5.62 -5.69 -27.35
N GLU A 68 -4.93 -6.83 -27.28
CA GLU A 68 -4.32 -7.30 -26.04
C GLU A 68 -3.27 -6.32 -25.51
N LYS A 69 -2.47 -5.70 -26.39
CA LYS A 69 -1.51 -4.65 -26.03
C LYS A 69 -2.19 -3.41 -25.42
N THR A 70 -3.32 -2.98 -25.97
CA THR A 70 -4.08 -1.84 -25.42
C THR A 70 -4.61 -2.17 -24.03
N LEU A 71 -5.14 -3.38 -23.83
CA LEU A 71 -5.59 -3.81 -22.50
C LEU A 71 -4.41 -3.93 -21.52
N ALA A 72 -3.28 -4.51 -21.94
CA ALA A 72 -2.08 -4.64 -21.13
C ALA A 72 -1.57 -3.27 -20.66
N ALA A 73 -1.49 -2.28 -21.55
CA ALA A 73 -1.11 -0.91 -21.19
C ALA A 73 -2.04 -0.30 -20.15
N GLN A 74 -3.36 -0.48 -20.27
CA GLN A 74 -4.34 0.01 -19.29
C GLN A 74 -4.18 -0.66 -17.92
N VAL A 75 -3.93 -1.97 -17.89
CA VAL A 75 -3.67 -2.73 -16.67
C VAL A 75 -2.41 -2.21 -15.97
N LEU A 76 -1.33 -1.99 -16.71
CA LEU A 76 -0.08 -1.46 -16.16
C LEU A 76 -0.24 -0.03 -15.63
N ILE A 77 -0.97 0.84 -16.33
CA ILE A 77 -1.28 2.21 -15.84
C ILE A 77 -2.02 2.14 -14.51
N ARG A 78 -3.01 1.25 -14.39
CA ARG A 78 -3.75 1.05 -13.13
C ARG A 78 -2.83 0.53 -12.03
N ALA A 79 -2.00 -0.47 -12.32
CA ALA A 79 -1.05 -1.03 -11.36
C ALA A 79 -0.07 0.04 -10.86
N ASN A 80 0.50 0.85 -11.75
CA ASN A 80 1.41 1.93 -11.39
C ASN A 80 0.76 2.98 -10.49
N ARG A 81 -0.49 3.39 -10.78
CA ARG A 81 -1.23 4.32 -9.92
C ARG A 81 -1.44 3.73 -8.53
N GLN A 82 -1.79 2.44 -8.45
CA GLN A 82 -1.98 1.76 -7.17
C GLN A 82 -0.65 1.68 -6.39
N SER A 83 0.45 1.30 -7.04
CA SER A 83 1.78 1.28 -6.42
C SER A 83 2.22 2.67 -5.92
N ALA A 84 1.92 3.74 -6.67
CA ALA A 84 2.22 5.10 -6.23
C ALA A 84 1.45 5.48 -4.95
N ILE A 85 0.16 5.13 -4.88
CA ILE A 85 -0.66 5.38 -3.68
C ILE A 85 -0.11 4.61 -2.48
N LEU A 86 0.27 3.34 -2.66
CA LEU A 86 0.88 2.53 -1.60
C LEU A 86 2.24 3.11 -1.15
N GLY A 87 3.04 3.61 -2.09
CA GLY A 87 4.29 4.29 -1.77
C GLY A 87 4.10 5.54 -0.93
N LEU A 88 3.08 6.35 -1.24
CA LEU A 88 2.72 7.53 -0.43
C LEU A 88 2.26 7.12 0.98
N LEU A 89 1.43 6.06 1.07
CA LEU A 89 0.98 5.54 2.35
C LEU A 89 2.17 5.03 3.20
N GLU A 90 3.13 4.34 2.59
CA GLU A 90 4.31 3.85 3.31
C GLU A 90 5.23 4.98 3.76
N ALA A 91 5.38 6.05 2.96
CA ALA A 91 6.10 7.25 3.38
C ALA A 91 5.43 7.91 4.60
N GLU A 92 4.09 8.07 4.57
CA GLU A 92 3.32 8.59 5.71
C GLU A 92 3.51 7.73 6.97
N ARG A 93 3.58 6.40 6.82
CA ARG A 93 3.85 5.48 7.94
C ARG A 93 5.22 5.73 8.56
N GLN A 94 6.24 5.92 7.73
CA GLN A 94 7.62 6.16 8.18
C GLN A 94 7.76 7.50 8.89
N ASP A 95 7.10 8.54 8.38
CA ASP A 95 7.04 9.86 9.04
C ASP A 95 6.38 9.75 10.42
N ALA A 96 5.23 9.07 10.52
CA ALA A 96 4.55 8.83 11.79
C ALA A 96 5.39 8.01 12.78
N GLN A 97 6.18 7.03 12.29
CA GLN A 97 7.12 6.28 13.12
C GLN A 97 8.24 7.18 13.67
N ALA A 98 8.76 8.10 12.85
CA ALA A 98 9.76 9.06 13.29
C ALA A 98 9.20 10.02 14.35
N GLU A 99 7.95 10.47 14.18
CA GLU A 99 7.25 11.29 15.19
C GLU A 99 7.05 10.53 16.52
N ILE A 100 6.63 9.26 16.47
CA ILE A 100 6.51 8.41 17.67
C ILE A 100 7.86 8.25 18.38
N ALA A 101 8.95 8.07 17.62
CA ALA A 101 10.29 7.97 18.18
C ALA A 101 10.73 9.28 18.88
N ALA A 102 10.35 10.43 18.33
CA ALA A 102 10.66 11.76 18.85
C ALA A 102 9.75 12.21 20.01
N ALA A 103 8.57 11.59 20.16
CA ALA A 103 7.57 11.97 21.15
C ALA A 103 8.11 11.93 22.59
N LYS A 104 7.77 12.95 23.38
CA LYS A 104 8.26 13.18 24.74
C LYS A 104 7.22 12.86 25.81
N SER A 105 5.98 12.61 25.41
CA SER A 105 4.89 12.28 26.34
C SER A 105 3.88 11.30 25.74
N PRO A 106 3.10 10.58 26.56
CA PRO A 106 2.01 9.74 26.08
C PRO A 106 0.92 10.53 25.33
N ALA A 107 0.64 11.77 25.74
CA ALA A 107 -0.35 12.61 25.06
C ALA A 107 0.06 12.98 23.62
N GLU A 108 1.36 13.20 23.38
CA GLU A 108 1.88 13.40 22.02
C GLU A 108 1.70 12.14 21.17
N LEU A 109 1.95 10.95 21.73
CA LEU A 109 1.73 9.68 21.03
C LEU A 109 0.26 9.49 20.63
N ASP A 110 -0.68 9.78 21.53
CA ASP A 110 -2.10 9.69 21.23
C ASP A 110 -2.51 10.72 20.16
N SER A 111 -1.94 11.93 20.18
CA SER A 111 -2.18 12.94 19.15
C SER A 111 -1.70 12.49 17.78
N ILE A 112 -0.49 11.91 17.68
CA ILE A 112 0.05 11.37 16.42
C ILE A 112 -0.89 10.28 15.89
N LEU A 113 -1.29 9.33 16.75
CA LEU A 113 -2.19 8.25 16.35
C LEU A 113 -3.58 8.75 15.91
N ALA A 114 -4.10 9.81 16.54
CA ALA A 114 -5.39 10.39 16.18
C ALA A 114 -5.39 11.03 14.78
N VAL A 115 -4.27 11.61 14.35
CA VAL A 115 -4.13 12.18 12.99
C VAL A 115 -4.22 11.09 11.92
N HIS A 116 -3.69 9.90 12.19
CA HIS A 116 -3.63 8.82 11.19
C HIS A 116 -4.78 7.80 11.30
N GLY A 117 -5.50 7.75 12.42
CA GLY A 117 -6.57 6.78 12.70
C GLY A 117 -8.00 7.29 12.40
N GLY A 118 -8.14 8.50 11.86
CA GLY A 118 -9.41 9.12 11.46
C GLY A 118 -9.85 8.78 10.04
#